data_AF-A0A291GIY9-F1
#
_entry.id   AF-A0A291GIY9-F1
#
_cell.length_a   1.000
_cell.length_b   1.000
_cell.length_c   1.000
_cell.angle_alpha   90.00
_cell.angle_beta   90.00
_cell.angle_gamma   90.00
#
_symmetry.space_group_name_H-M   'P 1'
#
loop_
_entity.id
_entity.type
_entity.pdbx_description
1 polymer ?
#
loop_
_entity_poly.entity_id
_entity_poly.type
_entity_poly.pdbx_seq_one_letter_code
_entity_poly.pdbx_strand_id
1 'polypeptide(L)'
;MTIDDAVPTAADLFGEDLAGAPPTPPDRPRPWFLGDAPAPREEPSDEAGRIAMAAEAAQLPFLRVAQHLLEFVGDGCRTTKLGTLYAVDRRRVEESCRDGSDGWAWHPCGTDSRVQQAWDLLTRHGWLVREDAGVRPTGTPLVGTGSDARAEDGPDEDGLDGARRLLVAVLESARPAFREFSTMERAEDDIWDALLVASGPDGLVLPDHPCDGRLLHCVESVDFLVGLVRHPYVRDVPLDRSSGHVADSALRGLALTARTLEQLITCGVVTDGGDEEEHWYEADAPGRRPVRTYRAPALMRGAVARVRGSRGL
;
A
#
# COMPACT_ATOMS: atom_id res chain seq x y z
N MET A 1 3.22 -63.69 51.64
CA MET A 1 3.32 -64.66 50.53
C MET A 1 3.19 -63.83 49.28
N THR A 2 4.29 -63.69 48.54
CA THR A 2 4.48 -62.97 47.29
C THR A 2 3.94 -63.77 46.10
N ILE A 3 3.53 -63.07 45.04
CA ILE A 3 3.56 -63.35 43.58
C ILE A 3 2.74 -62.19 42.96
N ASP A 4 3.36 -61.12 42.50
CA ASP A 4 3.85 -60.89 41.13
C ASP A 4 2.74 -60.97 40.06
N ASP A 5 2.12 -59.82 39.78
CA ASP A 5 1.50 -59.54 38.48
C ASP A 5 2.28 -58.40 37.82
N ALA A 6 3.06 -58.80 36.81
CA ALA A 6 3.84 -57.94 35.96
C ALA A 6 2.92 -57.10 35.07
N VAL A 7 2.96 -55.78 35.25
CA VAL A 7 2.46 -54.80 34.29
C VAL A 7 3.38 -54.83 33.07
N PRO A 8 2.88 -55.04 31.84
CA PRO A 8 3.66 -54.73 30.66
C PRO A 8 3.77 -53.21 30.53
N THR A 9 4.96 -52.69 30.79
CA THR A 9 5.39 -51.33 30.48
C THR A 9 5.24 -51.12 28.97
N ALA A 10 4.23 -50.36 28.55
CA ALA A 10 4.11 -49.87 27.17
C ALA A 10 5.13 -48.75 26.94
N ALA A 11 6.42 -49.11 26.99
CA ALA A 11 7.58 -48.24 26.81
C ALA A 11 8.22 -48.37 25.41
N ASP A 12 7.47 -48.87 24.41
CA ASP A 12 7.93 -48.99 23.01
C ASP A 12 6.99 -48.26 22.02
N LEU A 13 6.45 -47.09 22.41
CA LEU A 13 5.71 -46.19 21.50
C LEU A 13 6.44 -44.86 21.23
N PHE A 14 7.70 -44.75 21.64
CA PHE A 14 8.56 -43.62 21.26
C PHE A 14 9.41 -44.02 20.06
N GLY A 15 8.75 -44.09 18.90
CA GLY A 15 9.43 -43.94 17.62
C GLY A 15 9.94 -42.51 17.53
N GLU A 16 11.26 -42.37 17.45
CA GLU A 16 11.97 -41.16 17.12
C GLU A 16 11.44 -40.58 15.79
N ASP A 17 10.78 -39.43 15.86
CA ASP A 17 10.81 -38.43 14.79
C ASP A 17 10.42 -37.04 15.34
N LEU A 18 11.21 -36.56 16.31
CA LEU A 18 11.18 -35.16 16.74
C LEU A 18 12.11 -34.32 15.85
N ALA A 19 11.77 -34.28 14.56
CA ALA A 19 12.19 -33.23 13.63
C ALA A 19 10.95 -32.68 12.91
N GLY A 20 9.85 -32.50 13.65
CA GLY A 20 8.70 -31.73 13.18
C GLY A 20 9.12 -30.27 13.06
N ALA A 21 9.03 -29.72 11.85
CA ALA A 21 9.10 -28.27 11.64
C ALA A 21 8.20 -27.55 12.67
N PRO A 22 8.59 -26.37 13.18
CA PRO A 22 7.75 -25.63 14.10
C PRO A 22 6.33 -25.52 13.52
N PRO A 23 5.28 -25.73 14.32
CA PRO A 23 3.92 -25.61 13.83
C PRO A 23 3.77 -24.23 13.21
N THR A 24 3.42 -24.20 11.91
CA THR A 24 3.06 -22.96 11.23
C THR A 24 1.97 -22.29 12.06
N PRO A 25 2.15 -21.03 12.49
CA PRO A 25 1.10 -20.35 13.25
C PRO A 25 -0.21 -20.41 12.45
N PRO A 26 -1.37 -20.62 13.10
CA PRO A 26 -2.63 -20.70 12.37
C PRO A 26 -2.83 -19.42 11.57
N ASP A 27 -3.14 -19.56 10.28
CA ASP A 27 -3.44 -18.44 9.40
C ASP A 27 -4.47 -17.54 10.09
N ARG A 28 -4.07 -16.31 10.40
CA ARG A 28 -4.93 -15.30 11.01
C ARG A 28 -6.19 -15.15 10.12
N PRO A 29 -7.39 -15.05 10.72
CA PRO A 29 -8.59 -14.76 9.94
C PRO A 29 -8.46 -13.36 9.33
N ARG A 30 -8.63 -13.30 8.01
CA ARG A 30 -8.55 -12.08 7.23
C ARG A 30 -9.65 -11.08 7.62
N PRO A 31 -9.42 -9.76 7.52
CA PRO A 31 -10.47 -8.78 7.73
C PRO A 31 -11.70 -8.99 6.82
N TRP A 32 -12.88 -8.89 7.42
CA TRP A 32 -14.18 -9.20 6.80
C TRP A 32 -14.44 -8.43 5.50
N PHE A 33 -13.97 -7.18 5.41
CA PHE A 33 -14.20 -6.30 4.25
C PHE A 33 -13.38 -6.69 3.02
N LEU A 34 -12.37 -7.56 3.18
CA LEU A 34 -11.67 -8.17 2.05
C LEU A 34 -12.42 -9.39 1.51
N GLY A 35 -13.31 -9.97 2.32
CA GLY A 35 -14.07 -11.17 1.99
C GLY A 35 -13.22 -12.27 1.33
N ASP A 36 -13.77 -12.85 0.27
CA ASP A 36 -13.15 -13.93 -0.50
C ASP A 36 -12.20 -13.44 -1.61
N ALA A 37 -11.86 -12.15 -1.66
CA ALA A 37 -11.03 -11.59 -2.74
C ALA A 37 -9.65 -12.27 -2.78
N PRO A 38 -9.19 -12.88 -3.89
CA PRO A 38 -7.90 -13.56 -3.87
C PRO A 38 -6.76 -12.56 -3.63
N ALA A 39 -5.95 -12.79 -2.58
CA ALA A 39 -4.70 -12.04 -2.40
C ALA A 39 -3.61 -12.67 -3.28
N PRO A 40 -2.93 -11.90 -4.14
CA PRO A 40 -1.72 -12.36 -4.80
C PRO A 40 -0.65 -12.74 -3.77
N ARG A 41 0.01 -13.88 -3.99
CA ARG A 41 1.03 -14.40 -3.06
C ARG A 41 2.44 -13.97 -3.43
N GLU A 42 2.76 -13.98 -4.72
CA GLU A 42 4.11 -13.73 -5.21
C GLU A 42 4.12 -12.58 -6.23
N GLU A 43 5.25 -11.89 -6.28
CA GLU A 43 5.57 -10.92 -7.32
C GLU A 43 5.94 -11.66 -8.61
N PRO A 44 5.44 -11.24 -9.79
CA PRO A 44 5.82 -11.87 -11.05
C PRO A 44 7.34 -11.81 -11.27
N SER A 45 7.97 -12.94 -11.57
CA SER A 45 9.43 -13.04 -11.75
C SER A 45 9.84 -13.36 -13.20
N ASP A 46 8.86 -13.62 -14.07
CA ASP A 46 9.09 -13.83 -15.49
C ASP A 46 9.29 -12.50 -16.23
N GLU A 47 9.82 -12.58 -17.44
CA GLU A 47 10.15 -11.38 -18.23
C GLU A 47 8.91 -10.51 -18.50
N ALA A 48 7.79 -11.14 -18.87
CA ALA A 48 6.53 -10.44 -19.10
C ALA A 48 6.04 -9.73 -17.83
N GLY A 49 6.16 -10.39 -16.67
CA GLY A 49 5.86 -9.82 -15.37
C GLY A 49 6.74 -8.62 -15.02
N ARG A 50 8.05 -8.71 -15.24
CA ARG A 50 8.98 -7.58 -15.03
C ARG A 50 8.66 -6.39 -15.92
N ILE A 51 8.34 -6.62 -17.20
CA ILE A 51 7.95 -5.57 -18.14
C ILE A 51 6.67 -4.87 -17.66
N ALA A 52 5.66 -5.64 -17.25
CA ALA A 52 4.41 -5.09 -16.72
C ALA A 52 4.66 -4.28 -15.44
N MET A 53 5.49 -4.78 -14.52
CA MET A 53 5.87 -4.07 -13.30
C MET A 53 6.61 -2.77 -13.57
N ALA A 54 7.53 -2.76 -14.53
CA ALA A 54 8.24 -1.55 -14.94
C ALA A 54 7.26 -0.52 -15.51
N ALA A 55 6.31 -0.96 -16.35
CA ALA A 55 5.27 -0.10 -16.90
C ALA A 55 4.36 0.48 -15.80
N GLU A 56 3.89 -0.34 -14.86
CA GLU A 56 3.11 0.10 -13.70
C GLU A 56 3.90 1.10 -12.84
N ALA A 57 5.16 0.80 -12.53
CA ALA A 57 6.04 1.68 -11.74
C ALA A 57 6.23 3.04 -12.40
N ALA A 58 6.40 3.08 -13.72
CA ALA A 58 6.52 4.32 -14.48
C ALA A 58 5.25 5.19 -14.41
N GLN A 59 4.08 4.59 -14.18
CA GLN A 59 2.83 5.33 -14.00
C GLN A 59 2.60 5.82 -12.56
N LEU A 60 3.35 5.29 -11.58
CA LEU A 60 3.18 5.70 -10.19
C LEU A 60 3.63 7.16 -9.99
N PRO A 61 2.72 8.04 -9.53
CA PRO A 61 3.08 9.45 -9.43
C PRO A 61 4.22 9.72 -8.45
N PHE A 62 4.33 8.95 -7.37
CA PHE A 62 5.45 9.06 -6.44
C PHE A 62 6.80 8.76 -7.09
N LEU A 63 6.89 7.66 -7.86
CA LEU A 63 8.14 7.24 -8.48
C LEU A 63 8.57 8.21 -9.58
N ARG A 64 7.61 8.76 -10.35
CA ARG A 64 7.89 9.83 -11.32
C ARG A 64 8.48 11.07 -10.65
N VAL A 65 7.91 11.51 -9.53
CA VAL A 65 8.43 12.64 -8.75
C VAL A 65 9.82 12.33 -8.21
N ALA A 66 10.04 11.14 -7.65
CA ALA A 66 11.34 10.73 -7.14
C ALA A 66 12.41 10.70 -8.25
N GLN A 67 12.07 10.18 -9.43
CA GLN A 67 12.96 10.12 -10.59
C GLN A 67 13.38 11.52 -11.04
N HIS A 68 12.41 12.39 -11.35
CA HIS A 68 12.70 13.76 -11.76
C HIS A 68 13.49 14.54 -10.71
N LEU A 69 13.23 14.26 -9.43
CA LEU A 69 13.97 14.88 -8.35
C LEU A 69 15.43 14.39 -8.30
N LEU A 70 15.68 13.09 -8.45
CA LEU A 70 17.04 12.54 -8.49
C LEU A 70 17.83 13.06 -9.68
N GLU A 71 17.21 13.14 -10.87
CA GLU A 71 17.79 13.73 -12.08
C GLU A 71 18.14 15.21 -11.85
N PHE A 72 17.18 15.99 -11.34
CA PHE A 72 17.36 17.41 -11.06
C PHE A 72 18.51 17.67 -10.07
N VAL A 73 18.65 16.83 -9.05
CA VAL A 73 19.77 16.92 -8.09
C VAL A 73 21.08 16.50 -8.77
N GLY A 74 21.07 15.43 -9.58
CA GLY A 74 22.22 14.94 -10.34
C GLY A 74 22.81 15.98 -11.30
N ASP A 75 21.96 16.84 -11.87
CA ASP A 75 22.36 17.97 -12.73
C ASP A 75 23.05 19.13 -11.96
N GLY A 76 23.17 19.04 -10.63
CA GLY A 76 23.86 20.02 -9.80
C GLY A 76 22.93 21.07 -9.20
N CYS A 77 21.89 20.62 -8.48
CA CYS A 77 20.97 21.53 -7.80
C CYS A 77 21.66 22.35 -6.69
N ARG A 78 21.16 23.57 -6.47
CA ARG A 78 21.56 24.39 -5.31
C ARG A 78 20.58 24.15 -4.18
N THR A 79 21.08 24.11 -2.95
CA THR A 79 20.25 23.95 -1.76
C THR A 79 20.33 25.18 -0.85
N THR A 80 19.33 25.32 0.02
CA THR A 80 19.35 26.30 1.10
C THR A 80 20.40 25.92 2.15
N LYS A 81 20.71 26.84 3.07
CA LYS A 81 21.59 26.55 4.23
C LYS A 81 21.09 25.40 5.11
N LEU A 82 19.80 25.06 5.02
CA LEU A 82 19.18 23.96 5.77
C LEU A 82 19.21 22.63 4.99
N GLY A 83 19.80 22.61 3.79
CA GLY A 83 19.84 21.43 2.93
C GLY A 83 18.46 21.06 2.38
N THR A 84 17.67 22.06 2.01
CA THR A 84 16.36 21.91 1.34
C THR A 84 16.38 22.57 -0.03
N LEU A 85 15.43 22.23 -0.90
CA LEU A 85 15.25 22.89 -2.19
C LEU A 85 14.78 24.34 -2.05
N TYR A 86 15.20 25.21 -2.96
CA TYR A 86 14.56 26.51 -3.11
C TYR A 86 13.15 26.33 -3.68
N ALA A 87 12.23 27.24 -3.32
CA ALA A 87 10.85 27.19 -3.79
C ALA A 87 10.72 27.23 -5.33
N VAL A 88 11.63 27.95 -6.01
CA VAL A 88 11.68 28.03 -7.48
C VAL A 88 12.07 26.68 -8.09
N ASP A 89 13.08 26.02 -7.52
CA ASP A 89 13.54 24.71 -7.98
C ASP A 89 12.49 23.62 -7.73
N ARG A 90 11.84 23.67 -6.56
CA ARG A 90 10.70 22.80 -6.23
C ARG A 90 9.59 22.93 -7.26
N ARG A 91 9.22 24.16 -7.62
CA ARG A 91 8.19 24.42 -8.64
C ARG A 91 8.60 23.90 -10.02
N ARG A 92 9.88 23.99 -10.38
CA ARG A 92 10.40 23.46 -11.64
C ARG A 92 10.27 21.93 -11.71
N VAL A 93 10.61 21.23 -10.63
CA VAL A 93 10.41 19.76 -10.54
C VAL A 93 8.93 19.41 -10.61
N GLU A 94 8.06 20.16 -9.91
CA GLU A 94 6.60 19.97 -9.98
C GLU A 94 6.07 20.16 -11.41
N GLU A 95 6.58 21.14 -12.15
CA GLU A 95 6.21 21.39 -13.54
C GLU A 95 6.63 20.24 -14.47
N SER A 96 7.83 19.68 -14.31
CA SER A 96 8.29 18.50 -15.07
C SER A 96 7.44 17.25 -14.82
N CYS A 97 6.81 17.13 -13.65
CA CYS A 97 5.94 15.99 -13.33
C CYS A 97 4.53 16.09 -13.95
N ARG A 98 4.14 17.24 -14.53
CA ARG A 98 2.78 17.48 -15.05
C ARG A 98 2.51 16.88 -16.43
N ASP A 99 3.54 16.51 -17.19
CA ASP A 99 3.41 16.10 -18.60
C ASP A 99 2.88 14.67 -18.83
N GLY A 100 2.27 14.04 -17.81
CA GLY A 100 1.55 12.77 -17.98
C GLY A 100 0.07 12.99 -17.65
N SER A 101 -0.79 12.73 -18.63
CA SER A 101 -2.25 12.86 -18.52
C SER A 101 -2.83 12.09 -17.34
N ASP A 102 -3.95 12.61 -16.83
CA ASP A 102 -5.00 11.97 -16.01
C ASP A 102 -5.11 12.50 -14.57
N GLY A 103 -6.30 13.05 -14.29
CA GLY A 103 -6.93 13.16 -12.97
C GLY A 103 -6.24 13.94 -11.84
N TRP A 104 -5.06 14.52 -12.06
CA TRP A 104 -4.26 15.12 -10.98
C TRP A 104 -4.83 16.46 -10.50
N ALA A 105 -5.73 16.41 -9.51
CA ALA A 105 -6.17 17.58 -8.77
C ALA A 105 -5.03 18.10 -7.88
N TRP A 106 -4.21 18.98 -8.46
CA TRP A 106 -3.22 19.79 -7.75
C TRP A 106 -3.95 20.69 -6.75
N HIS A 107 -3.62 20.59 -5.45
CA HIS A 107 -4.00 21.59 -4.48
C HIS A 107 -2.82 22.56 -4.26
N PRO A 108 -2.90 23.82 -4.75
CA PRO A 108 -1.86 24.84 -4.59
C PRO A 108 -1.49 25.17 -3.14
N CYS A 109 -2.32 24.74 -2.19
CA CYS A 109 -2.33 25.24 -0.81
C CYS A 109 -2.14 24.14 0.24
N GLY A 110 -1.75 22.91 -0.15
CA GLY A 110 -1.36 21.88 0.81
C GLY A 110 -0.07 22.27 1.53
N THR A 111 -0.03 22.14 2.85
CA THR A 111 1.10 22.57 3.68
C THR A 111 2.40 21.83 3.38
N ASP A 112 2.35 20.65 2.76
CA ASP A 112 3.51 19.91 2.26
C ASP A 112 3.33 19.53 0.79
N SER A 113 4.21 20.00 -0.09
CA SER A 113 4.17 19.61 -1.50
C SER A 113 4.72 18.19 -1.70
N ARG A 114 4.23 17.46 -2.70
CA ARG A 114 4.68 16.07 -2.97
C ARG A 114 6.18 15.97 -3.24
N VAL A 115 6.78 17.01 -3.83
CA VAL A 115 8.24 17.11 -4.01
C VAL A 115 8.95 17.22 -2.66
N GLN A 116 8.41 17.97 -1.70
CA GLN A 116 8.97 18.05 -0.35
C GLN A 116 8.92 16.69 0.35
N GLN A 117 7.79 15.99 0.25
CA GLN A 117 7.66 14.64 0.81
C GLN A 117 8.66 13.65 0.19
N ALA A 118 8.80 13.66 -1.14
CA ALA A 118 9.79 12.84 -1.85
C ALA A 118 11.23 13.21 -1.44
N TRP A 119 11.56 14.51 -1.35
CA TRP A 119 12.86 14.98 -0.87
C TRP A 119 13.20 14.45 0.52
N ASP A 120 12.27 14.58 1.45
CA ASP A 120 12.47 14.16 2.84
C ASP A 120 12.64 12.64 2.95
N LEU A 121 11.85 11.88 2.18
CA LEU A 121 11.94 10.42 2.15
C LEU A 121 13.26 9.96 1.50
N LEU A 122 13.63 10.50 0.34
CA LEU A 122 14.88 10.18 -0.34
C LEU A 122 16.10 10.54 0.51
N THR A 123 16.07 11.67 1.23
CA THR A 123 17.15 12.05 2.15
C THR A 123 17.21 11.11 3.35
N ARG A 124 16.07 10.84 4.01
CA ARG A 124 15.99 9.97 5.19
C ARG A 124 16.47 8.54 4.90
N HIS A 125 16.14 8.02 3.73
CA HIS A 125 16.49 6.67 3.31
C HIS A 125 17.80 6.61 2.50
N GLY A 126 18.58 7.70 2.48
CA GLY A 126 19.95 7.71 1.97
C GLY A 126 20.09 7.66 0.46
N TRP A 127 19.05 8.02 -0.30
CA TRP A 127 19.12 8.21 -1.75
C TRP A 127 19.70 9.56 -2.13
N LEU A 128 19.47 10.56 -1.26
CA LEU A 128 20.05 11.88 -1.33
C LEU A 128 21.01 12.06 -0.15
N VAL A 129 22.26 12.42 -0.44
CA VAL A 129 23.30 12.64 0.56
C VAL A 129 23.66 14.12 0.60
N ARG A 130 23.71 14.67 1.82
CA ARG A 130 24.16 16.04 2.08
C ARG A 130 25.69 16.09 2.12
N GLU A 131 26.25 17.03 1.40
CA GLU A 131 27.68 17.33 1.35
C GLU A 131 27.92 18.83 1.62
N ASP A 132 29.16 19.22 1.89
CA ASP A 132 29.52 20.59 2.27
C ASP A 132 29.05 21.66 1.26
N ALA A 133 28.93 21.29 -0.02
CA ALA A 133 28.55 22.19 -1.11
C ALA A 133 27.12 21.99 -1.64
N GLY A 134 26.37 20.99 -1.15
CA GLY A 134 25.04 20.70 -1.70
C GLY A 134 24.47 19.34 -1.33
N VAL A 135 23.59 18.83 -2.18
CA VAL A 135 23.00 17.51 -2.07
C VAL A 135 23.27 16.78 -3.37
N ARG A 136 23.63 15.49 -3.29
CA ARG A 136 23.84 14.64 -4.47
C ARG A 136 23.03 13.34 -4.37
N PRO A 137 22.64 12.74 -5.51
CA PRO A 137 22.13 11.38 -5.50
C PRO A 137 23.25 10.37 -5.17
N THR A 138 22.88 9.22 -4.63
CA THR A 138 23.80 8.09 -4.43
C THR A 138 24.10 7.29 -5.69
N GLY A 139 23.33 7.51 -6.76
CA GLY A 139 23.42 6.73 -8.00
C GLY A 139 22.67 5.40 -7.95
N THR A 140 21.81 5.18 -6.94
CA THR A 140 20.91 4.02 -6.94
C THR A 140 19.92 4.15 -8.10
N PRO A 141 19.84 3.14 -9.00
CA PRO A 141 18.96 3.19 -10.14
C PRO A 141 17.50 3.14 -9.71
N LEU A 142 16.64 3.82 -10.46
CA LEU A 142 15.19 3.64 -10.44
C LEU A 142 14.76 3.18 -11.83
N VAL A 143 13.59 2.54 -11.89
CA VAL A 143 12.97 2.17 -13.17
C VAL A 143 12.94 3.39 -14.09
N GLY A 144 13.69 3.31 -15.19
CA GLY A 144 13.79 4.40 -16.14
C GLY A 144 12.42 4.70 -16.76
N THR A 145 11.95 5.93 -16.64
CA THR A 145 10.72 6.41 -17.27
C THR A 145 10.98 7.08 -18.63
N GLY A 146 12.24 7.12 -19.08
CA GLY A 146 12.69 7.83 -20.26
C GLY A 146 13.05 6.91 -21.44
N SER A 147 12.95 7.50 -22.64
CA SER A 147 13.31 6.96 -23.97
C SER A 147 14.71 6.32 -24.11
N ASP A 148 15.56 6.38 -23.06
CA ASP A 148 16.89 5.79 -23.03
C ASP A 148 16.92 4.37 -22.44
N ALA A 149 15.77 3.84 -22.01
CA ALA A 149 15.59 2.39 -21.93
C ALA A 149 15.70 1.86 -23.36
N ARG A 150 16.92 1.53 -23.79
CA ARG A 150 17.13 0.70 -24.97
C ARG A 150 16.29 -0.55 -24.73
N ALA A 151 15.17 -0.64 -25.45
CA ALA A 151 14.22 -1.74 -25.41
C ALA A 151 14.84 -3.10 -25.79
N GLU A 152 16.16 -3.16 -26.01
CA GLU A 152 16.91 -4.35 -26.39
C GLU A 152 17.38 -5.17 -25.17
N ASP A 153 17.53 -4.59 -23.97
CA ASP A 153 18.08 -5.29 -22.78
C ASP A 153 17.02 -5.68 -21.73
N GLY A 154 15.73 -5.37 -21.95
CA GLY A 154 14.67 -5.61 -20.97
C GLY A 154 14.69 -4.63 -19.77
N PRO A 155 13.71 -4.70 -18.86
CA PRO A 155 13.69 -3.87 -17.65
C PRO A 155 14.80 -4.28 -16.68
N ASP A 156 15.63 -3.33 -16.26
CA ASP A 156 16.71 -3.54 -15.29
C ASP A 156 16.17 -3.98 -13.91
N GLU A 157 16.58 -5.17 -13.44
CA GLU A 157 16.20 -5.70 -12.14
C GLU A 157 16.66 -4.79 -10.99
N ASP A 158 17.78 -4.08 -11.15
CA ASP A 158 18.27 -3.14 -10.15
C ASP A 158 17.34 -1.91 -10.03
N GLY A 159 16.80 -1.43 -11.15
CA GLY A 159 15.80 -0.36 -11.18
C GLY A 159 14.48 -0.75 -10.51
N LEU A 160 14.00 -1.98 -10.77
CA LEU A 160 12.81 -2.53 -10.10
C LEU A 160 13.04 -2.71 -8.59
N ASP A 161 14.23 -3.17 -8.18
CA ASP A 161 14.58 -3.26 -6.76
C ASP A 161 14.66 -1.87 -6.11
N GLY A 162 15.16 -0.87 -6.83
CA GLY A 162 15.16 0.53 -6.41
C GLY A 162 13.74 1.05 -6.15
N ALA A 163 12.82 0.85 -7.09
CA ALA A 163 11.41 1.19 -6.93
C ALA A 163 10.78 0.45 -5.73
N ARG A 164 11.08 -0.85 -5.57
CA ARG A 164 10.60 -1.64 -4.42
C ARG A 164 11.10 -1.07 -3.09
N ARG A 165 12.37 -0.66 -3.00
CA ARG A 165 12.94 -0.03 -1.79
C ARG A 165 12.28 1.31 -1.48
N LEU A 166 11.94 2.10 -2.49
CA LEU A 166 11.19 3.34 -2.29
C LEU A 166 9.76 3.09 -1.79
N LEU A 167 9.07 2.09 -2.33
CA LEU A 167 7.77 1.68 -1.81
C LEU A 167 7.87 1.24 -0.34
N VAL A 168 8.87 0.42 0.01
CA VAL A 168 9.15 0.05 1.41
C VAL A 168 9.32 1.29 2.29
N ALA A 169 10.12 2.26 1.86
CA ALA A 169 10.34 3.50 2.61
C ALA A 169 9.06 4.34 2.80
N VAL A 170 8.18 4.39 1.80
CA VAL A 170 6.85 5.04 1.91
C VAL A 170 5.99 4.32 2.94
N LEU A 171 5.89 3.00 2.83
CA LEU A 171 5.11 2.18 3.77
C LEU A 171 5.64 2.33 5.21
N GLU A 172 6.95 2.36 5.41
CA GLU A 172 7.60 2.57 6.70
C GLU A 172 7.32 3.98 7.27
N SER A 173 7.36 5.00 6.43
CA SER A 173 7.09 6.39 6.82
C SER A 173 5.62 6.64 7.16
N ALA A 174 4.70 5.84 6.62
CA ALA A 174 3.27 5.92 6.93
C ALA A 174 2.90 5.19 8.24
N ARG A 175 3.78 4.33 8.79
CA ARG A 175 3.52 3.56 10.03
C ARG A 175 3.17 4.40 11.27
N PRO A 176 3.82 5.54 11.55
CA PRO A 176 3.47 6.35 12.70
C PRO A 176 2.02 6.85 12.64
N ALA A 177 1.56 7.25 11.44
CA ALA A 177 0.16 7.61 11.22
C ALA A 177 -0.76 6.39 11.45
N PHE A 178 -0.36 5.19 11.02
CA PHE A 178 -1.14 3.97 11.29
C PHE A 178 -1.31 3.70 12.79
N ARG A 179 -0.32 4.05 13.61
CA ARG A 179 -0.34 3.86 15.07
C ARG A 179 -1.06 4.98 15.82
N GLU A 180 -0.96 6.23 15.40
CA GLU A 180 -1.65 7.36 16.05
C GLU A 180 -3.18 7.22 16.01
N PHE A 181 -3.71 6.57 14.98
CA PHE A 181 -5.15 6.30 14.84
C PHE A 181 -5.57 4.90 15.32
N SER A 182 -4.65 4.05 15.78
CA SER A 182 -4.96 2.70 16.24
C SER A 182 -4.54 2.44 17.68
N THR A 183 -5.53 2.25 18.56
CA THR A 183 -5.34 1.56 19.84
C THR A 183 -5.40 0.04 19.68
N MET A 184 -5.54 -0.46 18.45
CA MET A 184 -5.71 -1.87 18.14
C MET A 184 -4.51 -2.39 17.34
N GLU A 185 -3.76 -3.32 17.92
CA GLU A 185 -2.62 -4.02 17.29
C GLU A 185 -2.98 -4.68 15.93
N ARG A 186 -4.27 -4.95 15.68
CA ARG A 186 -4.77 -5.61 14.47
C ARG A 186 -4.78 -4.75 13.21
N ALA A 187 -4.78 -3.42 13.35
CA ALA A 187 -5.02 -2.50 12.23
C ALA A 187 -3.91 -2.52 11.17
N GLU A 188 -2.66 -2.76 11.58
CA GLU A 188 -1.52 -2.70 10.67
C GLU A 188 -1.50 -3.89 9.70
N ASP A 189 -1.86 -5.09 10.16
CA ASP A 189 -1.92 -6.28 9.29
C ASP A 189 -3.08 -6.20 8.30
N ASP A 190 -4.22 -5.62 8.71
CA ASP A 190 -5.38 -5.44 7.83
C ASP A 190 -5.05 -4.51 6.66
N ILE A 191 -4.23 -3.47 6.89
CA ILE A 191 -3.72 -2.57 5.85
C ILE A 191 -2.81 -3.34 4.87
N TRP A 192 -1.94 -4.21 5.38
CA TRP A 192 -1.07 -5.03 4.52
C TRP A 192 -1.87 -6.02 3.67
N ASP A 193 -2.87 -6.69 4.25
CA ASP A 193 -3.74 -7.59 3.50
C ASP A 193 -4.55 -6.82 2.45
N ALA A 194 -5.01 -5.61 2.77
CA ALA A 194 -5.69 -4.73 1.82
C ALA A 194 -4.78 -4.33 0.65
N LEU A 195 -3.52 -3.96 0.92
CA LEU A 195 -2.55 -3.64 -0.12
C LEU A 195 -2.22 -4.84 -1.02
N LEU A 196 -2.15 -6.05 -0.46
CA LEU A 196 -1.99 -7.27 -1.25
C LEU A 196 -3.17 -7.45 -2.20
N VAL A 197 -4.42 -7.34 -1.72
CA VAL A 197 -5.62 -7.40 -2.60
C VAL A 197 -5.61 -6.31 -3.66
N ALA A 198 -5.26 -5.09 -3.28
CA ALA A 198 -5.19 -3.95 -4.20
C ALA A 198 -4.17 -4.17 -5.32
N SER A 199 -3.14 -4.99 -5.11
CA SER A 199 -2.16 -5.38 -6.12
C SER A 199 -2.63 -6.51 -7.05
N GLY A 200 -3.85 -7.01 -6.87
CA GLY A 200 -4.48 -8.01 -7.71
C GLY A 200 -5.07 -7.43 -9.01
N PRO A 201 -5.42 -8.30 -9.97
CA PRO A 201 -5.95 -7.89 -11.28
C PRO A 201 -7.30 -7.18 -11.20
N ASP A 202 -8.09 -7.41 -10.15
CA ASP A 202 -9.39 -6.75 -9.90
C ASP A 202 -9.29 -5.59 -8.90
N GLY A 203 -8.15 -5.46 -8.23
CA GLY A 203 -7.93 -4.44 -7.21
C GLY A 203 -8.73 -4.72 -5.95
N LEU A 204 -8.69 -3.78 -5.03
CA LEU A 204 -9.45 -3.85 -3.80
C LEU A 204 -10.70 -3.01 -3.94
N VAL A 205 -11.86 -3.66 -4.00
CA VAL A 205 -13.14 -2.99 -3.84
C VAL A 205 -13.44 -2.88 -2.34
N LEU A 206 -13.81 -1.70 -1.87
CA LEU A 206 -14.33 -1.47 -0.52
C LEU A 206 -15.73 -0.85 -0.61
N PRO A 207 -16.66 -1.20 0.29
CA PRO A 207 -17.90 -0.45 0.43
C PRO A 207 -17.60 1.00 0.86
N ASP A 208 -18.35 1.97 0.32
CA ASP A 208 -18.27 3.35 0.82
C ASP A 208 -18.70 3.37 2.28
N HIS A 209 -18.00 4.14 3.10
CA HIS A 209 -18.16 4.13 4.54
C HIS A 209 -17.86 5.53 5.10
N PRO A 210 -18.40 5.86 6.28
CA PRO A 210 -18.14 7.15 6.91
C PRO A 210 -16.72 7.19 7.48
N CYS A 211 -16.03 8.33 7.31
CA CYS A 211 -14.63 8.49 7.72
C CYS A 211 -14.41 8.36 9.24
N ASP A 212 -15.46 8.57 10.04
CA ASP A 212 -15.44 8.42 11.50
C ASP A 212 -15.74 6.98 11.96
N GLY A 213 -16.04 6.08 11.03
CA GLY A 213 -16.35 4.68 11.30
C GLY A 213 -17.70 4.46 11.97
N ARG A 214 -18.65 5.39 11.83
CA ARG A 214 -19.98 5.30 12.46
C ARG A 214 -21.09 5.64 11.46
N LEU A 215 -22.07 4.76 11.34
CA LEU A 215 -23.29 5.01 10.57
C LEU A 215 -24.30 5.71 11.49
N LEU A 216 -24.38 7.04 11.44
CA LEU A 216 -25.22 7.83 12.35
C LEU A 216 -26.59 8.13 11.73
N HIS A 217 -26.66 8.17 10.40
CA HIS A 217 -27.87 8.50 9.68
C HIS A 217 -28.48 7.29 8.97
N CYS A 218 -29.81 7.25 8.87
CA CYS A 218 -30.51 6.17 8.17
C CYS A 218 -30.08 6.07 6.70
N VAL A 219 -29.80 7.20 6.04
CA VAL A 219 -29.33 7.24 4.65
C VAL A 219 -27.96 6.58 4.50
N GLU A 220 -27.01 6.90 5.39
CA GLU A 220 -25.67 6.29 5.39
C GLU A 220 -25.76 4.78 5.58
N SER A 221 -26.66 4.34 6.46
CA SER A 221 -26.89 2.91 6.71
C SER A 221 -27.43 2.19 5.48
N VAL A 222 -28.38 2.82 4.77
CA VAL A 222 -28.94 2.27 3.53
C VAL A 222 -27.88 2.21 2.44
N ASP A 223 -27.13 3.29 2.20
CA ASP A 223 -26.09 3.35 1.17
C ASP A 223 -24.99 2.31 1.44
N PHE A 224 -24.57 2.18 2.70
CA PHE A 224 -23.61 1.17 3.13
C PHE A 224 -24.10 -0.25 2.86
N LEU A 225 -25.36 -0.55 3.22
CA LEU A 225 -25.97 -1.86 2.95
C LEU A 225 -26.11 -2.14 1.45
N VAL A 226 -26.46 -1.12 0.64
CA VAL A 226 -26.50 -1.24 -0.82
C VAL A 226 -25.10 -1.55 -1.37
N GLY A 227 -24.06 -0.88 -0.87
CA GLY A 227 -22.66 -1.17 -1.20
C GLY A 227 -22.28 -2.61 -0.86
N LEU A 228 -22.66 -3.10 0.33
CA LEU A 228 -22.41 -4.48 0.74
C LEU A 228 -23.12 -5.52 -0.13
N VAL A 229 -24.39 -5.31 -0.48
CA VAL A 229 -25.15 -6.23 -1.35
C VAL A 229 -24.51 -6.33 -2.74
N ARG A 230 -23.94 -5.22 -3.24
CA ARG A 230 -23.26 -5.16 -4.54
C ARG A 230 -21.81 -5.63 -4.47
N HIS A 231 -21.27 -5.87 -3.28
CA HIS A 231 -19.86 -6.20 -3.11
C HIS A 231 -19.54 -7.59 -3.69
N PRO A 232 -18.54 -7.74 -4.56
CA PRO A 232 -18.27 -9.00 -5.25
C PRO A 232 -17.85 -10.13 -4.30
N TYR A 233 -17.10 -9.79 -3.24
CA TYR A 233 -16.42 -10.77 -2.39
C TYR A 233 -16.90 -10.84 -0.93
N VAL A 234 -17.78 -9.95 -0.49
CA VAL A 234 -18.17 -9.87 0.93
C VAL A 234 -19.50 -10.60 1.11
N ARG A 235 -19.47 -11.70 1.85
CA ARG A 235 -20.64 -12.53 2.15
C ARG A 235 -21.00 -12.51 3.63
N ASP A 236 -19.99 -12.49 4.48
CA ASP A 236 -20.13 -12.50 5.92
C ASP A 236 -19.80 -11.12 6.51
N VAL A 237 -20.83 -10.44 7.00
CA VAL A 237 -20.70 -9.12 7.61
C VAL A 237 -20.79 -9.27 9.14
N PRO A 238 -19.85 -8.69 9.90
CA PRO A 238 -19.88 -8.77 11.36
C PRO A 238 -21.02 -7.92 11.91
N LEU A 239 -22.14 -8.56 12.24
CA LEU A 239 -23.31 -7.91 12.82
C LEU A 239 -23.23 -7.89 14.36
N ASP A 240 -23.62 -6.76 14.95
CA ASP A 240 -23.93 -6.68 16.37
C ASP A 240 -25.23 -7.44 16.65
N ARG A 241 -25.17 -8.38 17.59
CA ARG A 241 -26.30 -9.26 17.93
C ARG A 241 -27.48 -8.52 18.53
N SER A 242 -27.24 -7.39 19.20
CA SER A 242 -28.28 -6.65 19.91
C SER A 242 -29.11 -5.78 18.98
N SER A 243 -28.45 -5.16 18.00
CA SER A 243 -29.07 -4.18 17.11
C SER A 243 -29.31 -4.70 15.69
N GLY A 244 -28.66 -5.79 15.28
CA GLY A 244 -28.68 -6.31 13.91
C GLY A 244 -27.91 -5.45 12.90
N HIS A 245 -27.27 -4.36 13.35
CA HIS A 245 -26.43 -3.49 12.51
C HIS A 245 -25.02 -4.04 12.41
N VAL A 246 -24.22 -3.52 11.47
CA VAL A 246 -22.79 -3.84 11.40
C VAL A 246 -22.09 -3.34 12.67
N ALA A 247 -21.24 -4.17 13.26
CA ALA A 247 -20.58 -3.86 14.52
C ALA A 247 -19.70 -2.60 14.38
N ASP A 248 -19.84 -1.63 15.30
CA ASP A 248 -19.08 -0.38 15.31
C ASP A 248 -17.55 -0.59 15.28
N SER A 249 -17.05 -1.64 15.91
CA SER A 249 -15.61 -1.96 15.88
C SER A 249 -15.15 -2.38 14.47
N ALA A 250 -16.01 -3.06 13.73
CA ALA A 250 -15.74 -3.49 12.37
C ALA A 250 -15.78 -2.31 11.38
N LEU A 251 -16.73 -1.39 11.54
CA LEU A 251 -16.81 -0.14 10.78
C LEU A 251 -15.59 0.77 11.02
N ARG A 252 -15.15 0.89 12.28
CA ARG A 252 -13.92 1.63 12.61
C ARG A 252 -12.67 1.01 11.98
N GLY A 253 -12.56 -0.32 11.96
CA GLY A 253 -11.46 -1.02 11.29
C GLY A 253 -11.43 -0.77 9.77
N LEU A 254 -12.60 -0.78 9.14
CA LEU A 254 -12.76 -0.42 7.73
C LEU A 254 -12.35 1.04 7.48
N ALA A 255 -12.90 1.98 8.26
CA ALA A 255 -12.60 3.41 8.12
C ALA A 255 -11.11 3.73 8.29
N LEU A 256 -10.44 3.07 9.24
CA LEU A 256 -9.00 3.21 9.43
C LEU A 256 -8.20 2.69 8.23
N THR A 257 -8.56 1.52 7.72
CA THR A 257 -7.92 0.93 6.54
C THR A 257 -8.09 1.83 5.32
N ALA A 258 -9.30 2.31 5.07
CA ALA A 258 -9.57 3.16 3.93
C ALA A 258 -8.90 4.54 4.03
N ARG A 259 -8.90 5.19 5.19
CA ARG A 259 -8.14 6.44 5.41
C ARG A 259 -6.65 6.26 5.14
N THR A 260 -6.12 5.10 5.51
CA THR A 260 -4.72 4.75 5.20
C THR A 260 -4.52 4.61 3.70
N LEU A 261 -5.40 3.91 2.99
CA LEU A 261 -5.33 3.80 1.53
C LEU A 261 -5.47 5.16 0.84
N GLU A 262 -6.34 6.05 1.33
CA GLU A 262 -6.48 7.44 0.86
C GLU A 262 -5.21 8.26 1.08
N GLN A 263 -4.52 8.06 2.21
CA GLN A 263 -3.21 8.66 2.43
C GLN A 263 -2.17 8.14 1.43
N LEU A 264 -2.19 6.84 1.14
CA LEU A 264 -1.29 6.24 0.14
C LEU A 264 -1.62 6.70 -1.29
N ILE A 265 -2.88 6.98 -1.61
CA ILE A 265 -3.29 7.69 -2.82
C ILE A 265 -2.70 9.09 -2.84
N THR A 266 -2.79 9.81 -1.72
CA THR A 266 -2.23 11.16 -1.61
C THR A 266 -0.71 11.16 -1.82
N CYS A 267 -0.02 10.13 -1.31
CA CYS A 267 1.41 9.90 -1.54
C CYS A 267 1.73 9.45 -2.97
N GLY A 268 0.75 8.98 -3.75
CA GLY A 268 0.94 8.57 -5.15
C GLY A 268 1.53 7.17 -5.31
N VAL A 269 1.27 6.25 -4.37
CA VAL A 269 1.71 4.83 -4.45
C VAL A 269 0.54 3.83 -4.58
N VAL A 270 -0.69 4.33 -4.45
CA VAL A 270 -1.96 3.64 -4.71
C VAL A 270 -2.78 4.58 -5.61
N THR A 271 -3.62 4.05 -6.48
CA THR A 271 -4.56 4.83 -7.30
C THR A 271 -6.00 4.44 -7.00
N ASP A 272 -6.92 5.37 -7.23
CA ASP A 272 -8.35 5.09 -7.25
C ASP A 272 -8.71 4.62 -8.67
N GLY A 273 -9.22 3.40 -8.78
CA GLY A 273 -9.53 2.71 -10.03
C GLY A 273 -10.98 2.88 -10.47
N GLY A 274 -11.69 3.90 -9.98
CA GLY A 274 -13.01 4.22 -10.51
C GLY A 274 -12.88 4.89 -11.87
N ASP A 275 -13.31 4.21 -12.94
CA ASP A 275 -13.34 4.74 -14.31
C ASP A 275 -13.72 6.23 -14.33
N GLU A 276 -12.83 7.05 -14.89
CA GLU A 276 -13.01 8.49 -15.12
C GLU A 276 -13.99 8.77 -16.28
N GLU A 277 -14.56 7.76 -16.94
CA GLU A 277 -15.37 7.93 -18.15
C GLU A 277 -16.90 8.09 -17.95
N GLU A 278 -17.45 8.05 -16.73
CA GLU A 278 -18.89 8.26 -16.55
C GLU A 278 -19.24 9.26 -15.43
N HIS A 279 -19.78 10.40 -15.88
CA HIS A 279 -20.66 11.34 -15.18
C HIS A 279 -20.06 12.47 -14.32
N TRP A 280 -19.39 13.43 -14.96
CA TRP A 280 -19.31 14.81 -14.42
C TRP A 280 -20.54 15.68 -14.77
N TYR A 281 -21.56 15.13 -15.43
CA TYR A 281 -22.76 15.87 -15.87
C TYR A 281 -24.07 15.54 -15.13
N GLU A 282 -24.04 14.79 -14.04
CA GLU A 282 -25.21 14.64 -13.15
C GLU A 282 -24.91 15.18 -11.75
N ALA A 283 -24.59 16.47 -11.69
CA ALA A 283 -24.32 17.21 -10.46
C ALA A 283 -25.57 17.48 -9.59
N ASP A 284 -26.66 16.72 -9.72
CA ASP A 284 -27.91 16.90 -8.96
C ASP A 284 -28.59 15.59 -8.49
N ALA A 285 -27.93 14.42 -8.55
CA ALA A 285 -28.42 13.21 -7.89
C ALA A 285 -27.66 12.97 -6.56
N PRO A 286 -28.33 12.80 -5.40
CA PRO A 286 -27.65 12.39 -4.18
C PRO A 286 -27.24 10.92 -4.33
N GLY A 287 -26.01 10.70 -4.82
CA GLY A 287 -25.49 9.38 -5.15
C GLY A 287 -23.98 9.33 -5.03
N ARG A 288 -23.46 9.13 -3.81
CA ARG A 288 -22.06 8.68 -3.65
C ARG A 288 -21.92 7.31 -4.33
N ARG A 289 -20.81 7.07 -5.03
CA ARG A 289 -20.50 5.72 -5.54
C ARG A 289 -20.50 4.76 -4.34
N PRO A 290 -21.35 3.72 -4.32
CA PRO A 290 -21.56 2.88 -3.13
C PRO A 290 -20.36 1.96 -2.83
N VAL A 291 -19.37 1.95 -3.72
CA VAL A 291 -18.11 1.22 -3.60
C VAL A 291 -16.97 2.07 -4.16
N ARG A 292 -15.76 1.86 -3.64
CA ARG A 292 -14.51 2.45 -4.14
C ARG A 292 -13.53 1.35 -4.51
N THR A 293 -12.73 1.58 -5.54
CA THR A 293 -11.76 0.58 -6.03
C THR A 293 -10.35 1.13 -5.85
N TYR A 294 -9.51 0.43 -5.11
CA TYR A 294 -8.11 0.80 -4.89
C TYR A 294 -7.19 -0.11 -5.70
N ARG A 295 -6.19 0.47 -6.35
CA ARG A 295 -5.22 -0.22 -7.18
C ARG A 295 -3.80 0.05 -6.70
N ALA A 296 -3.03 -1.00 -6.50
CA ALA A 296 -1.61 -0.94 -6.16
C ALA A 296 -0.79 -1.66 -7.25
N PRO A 297 0.46 -1.25 -7.49
CA PRO A 297 1.34 -1.95 -8.44
C PRO A 297 1.69 -3.35 -7.94
N ALA A 298 2.03 -4.28 -8.84
CA ALA A 298 2.47 -5.62 -8.45
C ALA A 298 3.75 -5.62 -7.59
N LEU A 299 4.64 -4.62 -7.77
CA LEU A 299 5.82 -4.39 -6.91
C LEU A 299 5.46 -4.14 -5.43
N MET A 300 4.21 -3.76 -5.13
CA MET A 300 3.74 -3.60 -3.76
C MET A 300 3.81 -4.93 -2.99
N ARG A 301 3.69 -6.08 -3.66
CA ARG A 301 3.77 -7.42 -3.04
C ARG A 301 5.14 -7.63 -2.39
N GLY A 302 6.21 -7.37 -3.13
CA GLY A 302 7.58 -7.46 -2.61
C GLY A 302 7.86 -6.43 -1.53
N ALA A 303 7.29 -5.23 -1.62
CA ALA A 303 7.42 -4.19 -0.59
C ALA A 303 6.74 -4.61 0.73
N VAL A 304 5.50 -5.11 0.68
CA VAL A 304 4.78 -5.62 1.85
C VAL A 304 5.51 -6.80 2.48
N ALA A 305 6.01 -7.75 1.67
CA ALA A 305 6.78 -8.88 2.16
C ALA A 305 8.04 -8.45 2.92
N ARG A 306 8.78 -7.45 2.42
CA ARG A 306 9.96 -6.88 3.11
C ARG A 306 9.61 -6.19 4.43
N VAL A 307 8.55 -5.39 4.44
CA VAL A 307 8.08 -4.68 5.65
C VAL A 307 7.55 -5.64 6.71
N ARG A 308 6.97 -6.78 6.31
CA ARG A 308 6.56 -7.86 7.22
C ARG A 308 7.77 -8.65 7.74
N GLY A 309 8.68 -9.06 6.86
CA GLY A 309 9.88 -9.84 7.23
C GLY A 309 10.85 -9.11 8.16
N SER A 310 10.96 -7.78 8.05
CA SER A 310 11.78 -6.97 8.98
C SER A 310 11.23 -6.96 10.43
N ARG A 311 10.03 -7.49 10.66
CA ARG A 311 9.39 -7.59 11.98
C ARG A 311 9.63 -8.92 12.69
N GLY A 312 10.24 -9.90 12.02
CA GLY A 312 10.34 -11.27 12.54
C GLY A 312 8.97 -11.96 12.68
N LEU A 313 8.04 -11.65 11.77
CA LEU A 313 6.78 -12.38 11.56
C LEU A 313 6.97 -13.42 10.45
#